data_AF-A0A846FXA8-F1
#
_entry.id   AF-A0A846FXA8-F1
#
_cell.length_a   1.000
_cell.length_b   1.000
_cell.length_c   1.000
_cell.angle_alpha   90.00
_cell.angle_beta   90.00
_cell.angle_gamma   90.00
#
_symmetry.space_group_name_H-M   'P 1'
#
loop_
_entity.id
_entity.type
_entity.pdbx_description
1 polymer ?
#
loop_
_entity_poly.entity_id
_entity_poly.type
_entity_poly.pdbx_seq_one_letter_code
_entity_poly.pdbx_strand_id
1 'polypeptide(L)' 'MENITIPVDSEIAKAYREAEPEKQQNVLLVFNLILKELFKDASFEEIVQQIRQEADENGLTPEILEELLQDE' A
#
# COMPACT_ATOMS: atom_id res chain seq x y z
N MET A 1 4.29 11.29 -15.91
CA MET A 1 3.09 11.46 -15.06
C MET A 1 1.90 11.48 -15.97
N GLU A 2 0.87 10.71 -15.63
CA GLU A 2 -0.41 10.72 -16.34
C GLU A 2 -1.42 11.55 -15.55
N ASN A 3 -2.30 12.26 -16.25
CA ASN A 3 -3.28 13.15 -15.64
C ASN A 3 -4.67 12.53 -15.75
N ILE A 4 -5.38 12.48 -14.64
CA ILE A 4 -6.80 12.14 -14.57
C ILE A 4 -7.56 13.31 -13.94
N THR A 5 -8.83 13.47 -14.30
CA THR A 5 -9.71 14.48 -13.68
C THR A 5 -10.61 13.78 -12.67
N ILE A 6 -10.49 14.16 -11.40
CA ILE A 6 -11.32 13.64 -10.32
C ILE A 6 -12.25 14.76 -9.85
N PRO A 7 -13.58 14.59 -9.95
CA PRO A 7 -14.51 15.57 -9.40
C PRO A 7 -14.39 15.60 -7.87
N VAL A 8 -14.33 16.79 -7.30
CA VAL A 8 -14.30 17.04 -5.86
C VAL A 8 -15.36 18.08 -5.51
N ASP A 9 -15.68 18.22 -4.22
CA ASP A 9 -16.61 19.24 -3.77
C ASP A 9 -16.15 20.64 -4.15
N SER A 10 -17.12 21.52 -4.40
CA SER A 10 -16.86 22.88 -4.89
C SER A 10 -16.00 23.70 -3.91
N GLU A 11 -16.13 23.47 -2.60
CA GLU A 11 -15.30 24.14 -1.60
C GLU A 11 -13.83 23.72 -1.70
N ILE A 12 -13.58 22.42 -1.93
CA ILE A 12 -12.22 21.86 -2.04
C ILE A 12 -11.57 22.40 -3.30
N ALA A 13 -12.29 22.39 -4.42
CA ALA A 13 -11.81 22.93 -5.68
C ALA A 13 -11.44 24.42 -5.56
N LYS A 14 -12.23 25.20 -4.83
CA LYS A 14 -11.94 26.61 -4.56
C LYS A 14 -10.70 26.77 -3.67
N ALA A 15 -10.67 26.09 -2.52
CA ALA A 15 -9.57 26.17 -1.57
C ALA A 15 -8.23 25.72 -2.17
N TYR A 16 -8.23 24.71 -3.04
CA TYR A 16 -7.04 24.27 -3.75
C TYR A 16 -6.53 25.34 -4.73
N ARG A 17 -7.42 25.92 -5.54
CA ARG A 17 -7.06 26.97 -6.52
C ARG A 17 -6.55 28.25 -5.88
N GLU A 18 -7.08 28.60 -4.71
CA GLU A 18 -6.69 29.79 -3.94
C GLU A 18 -5.44 29.56 -3.07
N ALA A 19 -4.98 28.32 -2.93
CA ALA A 19 -3.79 28.00 -2.14
C ALA A 19 -2.49 28.39 -2.85
N GLU A 20 -1.47 28.75 -2.06
CA GLU A 20 -0.10 28.96 -2.54
C GLU A 20 0.46 27.71 -3.25
N PRO A 21 1.35 27.88 -4.25
CA PRO A 21 1.89 26.77 -5.04
C PRO A 21 2.49 25.62 -4.22
N GLU A 22 3.19 25.95 -3.14
CA GLU A 22 3.77 24.94 -2.23
C GLU A 22 2.68 24.08 -1.58
N LYS A 23 1.59 24.71 -1.13
CA LYS A 23 0.47 24.00 -0.52
C LYS A 23 -0.26 23.14 -1.55
N GLN A 24 -0.42 23.62 -2.78
CA GLN A 24 -0.99 22.81 -3.88
C GLN A 24 -0.16 21.56 -4.16
N GLN A 25 1.18 21.67 -4.16
CA GLN A 25 2.08 20.53 -4.36
C GLN A 25 1.99 19.53 -3.21
N ASN A 26 1.96 20.02 -1.96
CA ASN A 26 1.80 19.15 -0.79
C ASN A 26 0.48 18.38 -0.82
N VAL A 27 -0.62 19.04 -1.18
CA VAL A 27 -1.92 18.39 -1.34
C VAL A 27 -1.88 17.33 -2.44
N LEU A 28 -1.25 17.61 -3.59
CA LEU A 28 -1.09 16.60 -4.65
C LEU A 28 -0.29 15.39 -4.17
N LEU A 29 0.78 15.59 -3.41
CA LEU A 29 1.59 14.50 -2.88
C LEU A 29 0.77 13.59 -1.96
N VAL A 30 0.06 14.18 -1.00
CA VAL A 30 -0.82 13.44 -0.08
C VAL A 30 -1.91 12.70 -0.85
N PHE A 31 -2.54 13.36 -1.82
CA PHE A 31 -3.58 12.76 -2.64
C PHE A 31 -3.08 11.55 -3.43
N ASN A 32 -1.88 11.63 -4.04
CA ASN A 32 -1.27 10.50 -4.74
C ASN A 32 -0.96 9.33 -3.81
N LEU A 33 -0.49 9.59 -2.58
CA LEU A 33 -0.24 8.53 -1.59
C LEU A 33 -1.52 7.82 -1.20
N ILE A 34 -2.60 8.57 -0.95
CA ILE A 34 -3.91 8.01 -0.61
C ILE A 34 -4.44 7.17 -1.77
N LEU A 35 -4.39 7.67 -3.01
CA LEU A 35 -4.86 6.91 -4.18
C LEU A 35 -4.07 5.62 -4.36
N LYS A 36 -2.74 5.64 -4.19
CA LYS A 36 -1.92 4.42 -4.27
C LYS A 36 -2.33 3.38 -3.25
N GLU A 37 -2.65 3.78 -2.02
CA GLU A 37 -3.07 2.84 -0.98
C GLU A 37 -4.49 2.31 -1.23
N LEU A 38 -5.42 3.17 -1.65
CA LEU A 38 -6.80 2.77 -1.93
C LEU A 38 -6.92 1.82 -3.13
N PHE A 39 -6.04 1.98 -4.13
CA PHE A 39 -5.94 1.10 -5.28
C PHE A 39 -4.84 0.04 -5.14
N LYS A 40 -4.29 -0.11 -3.94
CA LYS A 40 -3.39 -1.22 -3.66
C LYS A 40 -4.24 -2.49 -3.62
N ASP A 41 -4.27 -3.20 -4.74
CA ASP A 41 -4.80 -4.55 -4.78
C ASP A 41 -3.88 -5.45 -3.96
N ALA A 42 -4.13 -5.56 -2.65
CA ALA A 42 -3.59 -6.64 -1.85
C ALA A 42 -4.24 -7.92 -2.35
N SER A 43 -3.71 -8.45 -3.46
CA SER A 43 -4.21 -9.69 -4.03
C SER A 43 -4.05 -10.78 -2.96
N PHE A 44 -4.93 -11.78 -2.98
CA PHE A 44 -4.77 -12.94 -2.11
C PHE A 44 -3.37 -13.54 -2.24
N GLU A 45 -2.75 -13.44 -3.42
CA GLU A 45 -1.38 -13.85 -3.68
C GLU A 45 -0.34 -13.01 -2.93
N GLU A 46 -0.50 -11.68 -2.86
CA GLU A 46 0.39 -10.82 -2.06
C GLU A 46 0.26 -11.09 -0.56
N ILE A 47 -0.96 -11.34 -0.07
CA ILE A 47 -1.21 -11.71 1.33
C ILE A 47 -0.56 -13.07 1.64
N VAL A 48 -0.74 -14.05 0.75
CA VAL A 48 -0.11 -15.37 0.88
C VAL A 48 1.41 -15.27 0.80
N GLN A 49 1.97 -14.39 -0.03
CA GLN A 49 3.42 -14.16 -0.07
C GLN A 49 3.93 -13.55 1.23
N GLN A 50 3.23 -12.58 1.82
CA GLN A 50 3.61 -12.01 3.11
C GLN A 50 3.60 -13.06 4.22
N ILE A 51 2.56 -13.90 4.27
CA ILE A 51 2.46 -15.00 5.25
C ILE A 51 3.62 -16.00 5.07
N ARG A 52 3.97 -16.33 3.82
CA ARG A 52 5.10 -17.24 3.53
C ARG A 52 6.42 -16.63 3.99
N GLN A 53 6.66 -15.35 3.70
CA GLN A 53 7.87 -14.67 4.14
C GLN A 53 7.98 -14.62 5.67
N GLU A 54 6.88 -14.32 6.37
CA GLU A 54 6.84 -14.32 7.83
C GLU A 54 7.08 -15.72 8.41
N ALA A 55 6.54 -16.77 7.78
CA ALA A 55 6.80 -18.15 8.17
C ALA A 55 8.29 -18.52 8.00
N ASP A 56 8.90 -18.15 6.88
CA ASP A 56 10.33 -18.39 6.62
C ASP A 56 11.22 -17.67 7.64
N GLU A 57 10.94 -16.39 7.94
CA GLU A 57 11.69 -15.60 8.93
C GLU A 57 11.59 -16.17 10.34
N ASN A 58 10.45 -16.80 10.68
CA ASN A 58 10.23 -17.44 11.97
C ASN A 58 10.69 -18.91 12.02
N GLY A 59 11.34 -19.42 10.97
CA GLY A 59 11.78 -20.81 10.91
C GLY A 59 10.62 -21.82 10.88
N LEU A 60 9.45 -21.41 10.40
CA LEU A 60 8.30 -22.29 10.19
C LEU A 60 8.38 -22.92 8.80
N THR A 61 9.53 -23.51 8.48
CA THR A 61 9.81 -24.09 7.16
C THR A 61 9.56 -25.61 7.16
N PRO A 62 9.28 -26.21 5.99
CA PRO A 62 9.12 -27.66 5.86
C PRO A 62 10.33 -28.45 6.35
N GLU A 63 11.54 -27.93 6.18
CA GLU A 63 12.78 -28.57 6.60
C GLU A 63 12.89 -28.63 8.14
N ILE A 64 12.54 -27.55 8.83
CA ILE A 64 12.53 -27.50 10.30
C ILE A 64 11.44 -28.45 10.85
N LEU A 65 10.28 -28.51 10.19
CA LEU A 65 9.24 -29.47 10.53
C LEU A 65 9.74 -30.92 10.35
N GLU A 66 10.47 -31.19 9.27
CA GLU A 66 11.00 -32.53 8.97
C GLU A 66 12.09 -32.94 9.97
N GLU A 67 12.95 -32.02 10.41
CA GLU A 67 13.90 -32.24 11.51
C GLU A 67 13.19 -32.57 12.83
N LEU A 68 12.16 -31.79 13.20
CA LEU A 68 11.38 -32.02 14.42
C LEU A 68 10.64 -33.37 14.42
N LEU A 69 10.18 -33.83 13.26
CA LEU A 69 9.48 -35.11 13.09
C LEU A 69 10.43 -36.32 13.05
N GLN A 70 11.72 -36.12 12.81
CA GLN A 70 12.73 -37.19 12.84
C GLN A 70 13.27 -37.47 14.25
N ASP A 71 13.04 -36.55 15.20
CA ASP A 71 13.39 -36.71 16.63
C ASP A 71 12.32 -37.50 17.43
N GLU A 72 11.27 -38.03 16.78
CA GLU A 72 10.31 -39.03 17.32
C GLU A 72 10.64 -40.46 16.85
#